data_AF-A0A355BSC0-F1
#
_entry.id   AF-A0A355BSC0-F1
#
_cell.length_a   1.000
_cell.length_b   1.000
_cell.length_c   1.000
_cell.angle_alpha   90.00
_cell.angle_beta   90.00
_cell.angle_gamma   90.00
#
_symmetry.space_group_name_H-M   'P 1'
#
loop_
_entity.id
_entity.type
_entity.pdbx_description
1 polymer ?
#
loop_
_entity_poly.entity_id
_entity_poly.type
_entity_poly.pdbx_seq_one_letter_code
_entity_poly.pdbx_strand_id
1 'polypeptide(L)'
;MKLRYAVNLHKGLTGMVVIAMMIIYDNTTLGPLVYLSLHGTYGVMWLLKDRMFPDKQWEEQVSVGYALFAFVALLLYWIAPWYLISNRIEPTAGYIATSVCLVVLGTMLHFGSDAQKYFTLKYKPGLITEGF
;
A
#
# COMPACT_ATOMS: atom_id res chain seq x y z
N MET A 1 -0.43 -17.15 12.63
CA MET A 1 -1.19 -16.62 11.46
C MET A 1 -0.20 -15.96 10.51
N LYS A 2 -0.50 -15.83 9.22
CA LYS A 2 0.43 -15.17 8.28
C LYS A 2 0.34 -13.64 8.38
N LEU A 3 1.48 -12.95 8.42
CA LEU A 3 1.55 -11.49 8.51
C LEU A 3 0.87 -10.79 7.33
N ARG A 4 0.90 -11.40 6.13
CA ARG A 4 0.23 -10.87 4.93
C ARG A 4 -1.23 -10.51 5.14
N TYR A 5 -1.96 -11.22 6.02
CA TYR A 5 -3.39 -10.93 6.22
C TYR A 5 -3.63 -9.55 6.83
N ALA A 6 -2.81 -9.15 7.81
CA ALA A 6 -2.88 -7.82 8.38
C ALA A 6 -2.54 -6.75 7.33
N VAL A 7 -1.45 -6.95 6.60
CA VAL A 7 -0.98 -5.99 5.57
C VAL A 7 -2.00 -5.87 4.43
N ASN A 8 -2.46 -6.99 3.89
CA ASN A 8 -3.44 -7.03 2.79
C ASN A 8 -4.77 -6.41 3.20
N LEU A 9 -5.24 -6.67 4.43
CA LEU A 9 -6.47 -6.05 4.92
C LEU A 9 -6.33 -4.52 4.91
N HIS A 10 -5.25 -3.98 5.45
CA HIS A 10 -5.02 -2.54 5.45
C HIS A 10 -4.95 -1.97 4.02
N LYS A 11 -4.16 -2.59 3.13
CA LYS A 11 -4.01 -2.14 1.74
C LYS A 11 -5.33 -2.20 0.98
N GLY A 12 -6.11 -3.26 1.16
CA GLY A 12 -7.44 -3.42 0.54
C GLY A 12 -8.50 -2.46 1.10
N LEU A 13 -8.44 -2.14 2.39
CA LEU A 13 -9.37 -1.19 3.02
C LEU A 13 -9.06 0.27 2.69
N THR A 14 -7.81 0.60 2.35
CA THR A 14 -7.36 2.00 2.22
C THR A 14 -8.24 2.82 1.27
N GLY A 15 -8.58 2.29 0.09
CA GLY A 15 -9.45 3.00 -0.86
C GLY A 15 -10.86 3.25 -0.29
N MET A 16 -11.46 2.24 0.35
CA MET A 16 -12.79 2.37 0.96
C MET A 16 -12.80 3.36 2.12
N VAL A 17 -11.75 3.37 2.94
CA VAL A 17 -11.60 4.33 4.04
C VAL A 17 -11.48 5.76 3.52
N VAL A 18 -10.68 5.99 2.46
CA VAL A 18 -10.57 7.31 1.84
C VAL A 18 -11.92 7.75 1.25
N ILE A 19 -12.66 6.87 0.58
CA ILE A 19 -14.03 7.16 0.10
C ILE A 19 -14.94 7.53 1.27
N ALA A 20 -14.91 6.77 2.36
CA ALA A 20 -15.71 7.07 3.54
C ALA A 20 -15.36 8.45 4.13
N MET A 21 -14.07 8.79 4.21
CA MET A 21 -13.63 10.13 4.64
C MET A 21 -14.17 11.23 3.71
N MET A 22 -14.07 11.06 2.38
CA MET A 22 -14.58 12.03 1.41
C MET A 22 -16.09 12.27 1.58
N ILE A 23 -16.86 11.22 1.88
CA ILE A 23 -18.30 11.31 2.16
C ILE A 23 -18.56 12.03 3.49
N ILE A 24 -17.86 11.63 4.56
CA ILE A 24 -18.07 12.20 5.92
C ILE A 24 -17.75 13.69 5.96
N TYR A 25 -16.70 14.13 5.28
CA TYR A 25 -16.26 15.53 5.27
C TYR A 25 -16.82 16.35 4.10
N ASP A 26 -17.65 15.74 3.23
CA ASP A 26 -18.17 16.35 2.00
C ASP A 26 -17.06 17.07 1.20
N ASN A 27 -16.02 16.30 0.89
CA ASN A 27 -14.84 16.81 0.20
C ASN A 27 -14.37 15.84 -0.88
N THR A 28 -14.78 16.12 -2.11
CA THR A 28 -14.42 15.38 -3.33
C THR A 28 -13.63 16.25 -4.30
N THR A 29 -12.82 17.18 -3.80
CA THR A 29 -11.97 18.03 -4.64
C THR A 29 -10.82 17.22 -5.27
N LEU A 30 -10.00 17.88 -6.07
CA LEU A 30 -8.95 17.23 -6.84
C LEU A 30 -7.93 16.52 -5.94
N GLY A 31 -7.52 17.13 -4.83
CA GLY A 31 -6.56 16.53 -3.88
C GLY A 31 -7.01 15.15 -3.37
N PRO A 32 -8.18 15.03 -2.72
CA PRO A 32 -8.75 13.75 -2.29
C PRO A 32 -8.92 12.73 -3.42
N LEU A 33 -9.40 13.16 -4.60
CA LEU A 33 -9.59 12.26 -5.75
C LEU A 33 -8.26 11.70 -6.27
N VAL A 34 -7.21 12.53 -6.33
CA VAL A 34 -5.86 12.08 -6.69
C VAL A 34 -5.32 11.14 -5.61
N TYR A 35 -5.47 11.48 -4.33
CA TYR A 35 -5.03 10.62 -3.22
C TYR A 35 -5.69 9.24 -3.31
N LEU A 36 -7.01 9.19 -3.47
CA LEU A 36 -7.79 7.96 -3.67
C LEU A 36 -7.29 7.19 -4.90
N SER A 37 -7.07 7.88 -6.01
CA SER A 37 -6.60 7.25 -7.25
C SER A 37 -5.23 6.60 -7.03
N LEU A 38 -4.28 7.29 -6.41
CA LEU A 38 -2.93 6.78 -6.17
C LEU A 38 -2.94 5.63 -5.15
N HIS A 39 -3.50 5.84 -3.97
CA HIS A 39 -3.42 4.87 -2.88
C HIS A 39 -4.44 3.73 -3.00
N GLY A 40 -5.63 4.01 -3.53
CA GLY A 40 -6.67 3.00 -3.78
C GLY A 40 -6.24 2.02 -4.86
N THR A 41 -5.77 2.50 -6.01
CA THR A 41 -5.25 1.61 -7.06
C THR A 41 -4.01 0.85 -6.61
N TYR A 42 -3.09 1.50 -5.88
CA TYR A 42 -1.95 0.83 -5.26
C TYR A 42 -2.40 -0.31 -4.34
N GLY A 43 -3.44 -0.11 -3.52
CA GLY A 43 -4.02 -1.14 -2.67
C GLY A 43 -4.52 -2.34 -3.46
N VAL A 44 -5.23 -2.11 -4.57
CA VAL A 44 -5.69 -3.18 -5.48
C VAL A 44 -4.50 -3.91 -6.11
N MET A 45 -3.53 -3.18 -6.66
CA MET A 45 -2.36 -3.79 -7.27
C MET A 45 -1.52 -4.57 -6.26
N TRP A 46 -1.42 -4.12 -5.01
CA TRP A 46 -0.79 -4.86 -3.92
C TRP A 46 -1.45 -6.23 -3.72
N LEU A 47 -2.78 -6.29 -3.67
CA LEU A 47 -3.51 -7.56 -3.52
C LEU A 47 -3.31 -8.48 -4.73
N LEU A 48 -3.21 -7.92 -5.94
CA LEU A 48 -2.89 -8.68 -7.14
C LEU A 48 -1.46 -9.25 -7.08
N LYS A 49 -0.48 -8.42 -6.73
CA LYS A 49 0.93 -8.82 -6.58
C LYS A 49 1.07 -9.97 -5.58
N ASP A 50 0.40 -9.87 -4.42
CA ASP A 50 0.48 -10.89 -3.36
C ASP A 50 -0.04 -12.25 -3.84
N ARG A 51 -1.00 -12.26 -4.78
CA ARG A 51 -1.48 -13.49 -5.41
C ARG A 51 -0.58 -14.00 -6.54
N MET A 52 0.02 -13.11 -7.32
CA MET A 52 0.77 -13.49 -8.52
C MET A 52 2.21 -13.92 -8.21
N PHE A 53 2.88 -13.21 -7.31
CA PHE A 53 4.26 -13.43 -6.90
C PHE A 53 4.41 -13.10 -5.40
N PRO A 54 3.85 -13.93 -4.51
CA PRO A 54 3.89 -13.70 -3.06
C PRO A 54 5.32 -13.59 -2.54
N ASP A 55 5.55 -12.67 -1.60
CA ASP A 55 6.81 -12.61 -0.87
C ASP A 55 6.81 -13.61 0.27
N LYS A 56 7.91 -14.37 0.40
CA LYS A 56 8.07 -15.37 1.47
C LYS A 56 8.07 -14.71 2.85
N GLN A 57 8.59 -13.49 2.99
CA GLN A 57 8.62 -12.78 4.27
C GLN A 57 7.21 -12.53 4.83
N TRP A 58 6.22 -12.26 3.96
CA TRP A 58 4.84 -12.05 4.40
C TRP A 58 4.09 -13.36 4.69
N GLU A 59 4.66 -14.50 4.31
CA GLU A 59 4.12 -15.82 4.58
C GLU A 59 4.52 -16.41 5.93
N GLU A 60 5.45 -15.76 6.64
CA GLU A 60 5.93 -16.21 7.94
C GLU A 60 4.82 -16.29 8.98
N GLN A 61 4.93 -17.31 9.84
CA GLN A 61 4.01 -17.48 10.95
C GLN A 61 4.37 -16.52 12.07
N VAL A 62 3.45 -15.60 12.34
CA VAL A 62 3.55 -14.65 13.44
C VAL A 62 2.45 -14.90 14.47
N SER A 63 2.69 -14.43 15.69
CA SER A 63 1.66 -14.41 16.74
C SER A 63 0.51 -13.48 16.33
N VAL A 64 -0.69 -13.76 16.84
CA VAL A 64 -1.87 -12.92 16.58
C VAL A 64 -1.64 -11.50 17.10
N GLY A 65 -1.02 -11.37 18.27
CA GLY A 65 -0.67 -10.06 18.85
C GLY A 65 0.26 -9.24 17.95
N TYR A 66 1.26 -9.88 17.33
CA TYR A 66 2.16 -9.21 16.40
C TYR A 66 1.44 -8.78 15.11
N ALA A 67 0.59 -9.64 14.55
CA ALA A 67 -0.19 -9.28 13.37
C ALA A 67 -1.15 -8.11 13.64
N LEU A 68 -1.78 -8.08 14.83
CA LEU A 68 -2.62 -6.97 15.26
C LEU A 68 -1.81 -5.69 15.43
N PHE A 69 -0.64 -5.76 16.08
CA PHE A 69 0.27 -4.63 16.22
C PHE A 69 0.66 -4.06 14.85
N ALA A 70 1.05 -4.93 13.90
CA ALA A 70 1.38 -4.52 12.55
C ALA A 70 0.20 -3.83 11.85
N PHE A 71 -1.02 -4.35 12.00
CA PHE A 71 -2.22 -3.71 11.45
C PHE A 71 -2.47 -2.33 12.06
N VAL A 72 -2.40 -2.20 13.39
CA VAL A 72 -2.60 -0.94 14.10
C VAL A 72 -1.55 0.10 13.70
N ALA A 73 -0.28 -0.31 13.59
CA ALA A 73 0.79 0.56 13.10
C ALA A 73 0.50 1.07 11.68
N LEU A 74 -0.06 0.23 10.82
CA LEU A 74 -0.45 0.63 9.47
C LEU A 74 -1.60 1.65 9.45
N LEU A 75 -2.51 1.66 10.44
CA LEU A 75 -3.58 2.66 10.52
C LEU A 75 -3.06 4.09 10.58
N LEU A 76 -1.82 4.31 11.06
CA LEU A 76 -1.18 5.62 11.07
C LEU A 76 -1.03 6.21 9.66
N TYR A 77 -0.98 5.38 8.62
CA TYR A 77 -0.94 5.84 7.22
C TYR A 77 -2.25 6.54 6.81
N TRP A 78 -3.35 6.32 7.52
CA TRP A 78 -4.63 7.00 7.26
C TRP A 78 -4.73 8.40 7.87
N ILE A 79 -3.73 8.83 8.65
CA ILE A 79 -3.65 10.22 9.14
C ILE A 79 -3.46 11.19 7.96
N ALA A 80 -2.67 10.84 6.95
CA ALA A 80 -2.41 11.70 5.80
C ALA A 80 -3.68 12.02 4.97
N PRO A 81 -4.49 11.04 4.50
CA PRO A 81 -5.72 11.34 3.79
C PRO A 81 -6.74 12.01 4.70
N TRP A 82 -6.83 11.61 5.97
CA TRP A 82 -7.70 12.29 6.93
C TRP A 82 -7.36 13.78 6.99
N TYR A 83 -6.09 14.13 7.22
CA TYR A 83 -5.66 15.53 7.32
C TYR A 83 -5.91 16.32 6.04
N LEU A 84 -5.59 15.75 4.87
CA LEU A 84 -5.84 16.36 3.56
C LEU A 84 -7.33 16.66 3.36
N ILE A 85 -8.18 15.67 3.64
CA ILE A 85 -9.63 15.71 3.37
C ILE A 85 -10.34 16.59 4.39
N SER A 86 -10.08 16.41 5.69
CA SER A 86 -10.79 17.11 6.76
C SER A 86 -10.49 18.62 6.77
N ASN A 87 -9.27 19.00 6.38
CA ASN A 87 -8.84 20.40 6.34
C ASN A 87 -9.01 21.06 4.96
N ARG A 88 -9.58 20.34 3.97
CA ARG A 88 -9.79 20.84 2.60
C ARG A 88 -8.52 21.44 1.98
N ILE A 89 -7.39 20.76 2.19
CA ILE A 89 -6.10 21.20 1.66
C ILE A 89 -6.07 20.89 0.16
N GLU A 90 -5.83 21.92 -0.65
CA GLU A 90 -5.63 21.78 -2.11
C GLU A 90 -4.14 21.80 -2.45
N PRO A 91 -3.56 20.67 -2.87
CA PRO A 91 -2.18 20.64 -3.33
C PRO A 91 -2.01 21.42 -4.63
N THR A 92 -0.87 22.07 -4.79
CA THR A 92 -0.54 22.72 -6.06
C THR A 92 -0.40 21.70 -7.19
N ALA A 93 -0.60 22.14 -8.43
CA ALA A 93 -0.43 21.27 -9.61
C ALA A 93 0.96 20.62 -9.67
N GLY A 94 2.00 21.34 -9.23
CA GLY A 94 3.37 20.81 -9.13
C GLY A 94 3.46 19.62 -8.17
N TYR A 95 2.90 19.74 -6.96
CA TYR A 95 2.88 18.63 -6.01
C TYR A 95 2.10 17.42 -6.53
N ILE A 96 0.94 17.65 -7.14
CA ILE A 96 0.15 16.57 -7.76
C ILE A 96 0.97 15.84 -8.83
N ALA A 97 1.56 16.58 -9.77
CA ALA A 97 2.35 16.01 -10.86
C ALA A 97 3.56 15.22 -10.33
N THR A 98 4.29 15.76 -9.36
CA THR A 98 5.43 15.07 -8.73
C THR A 98 4.98 13.81 -7.99
N SER A 99 3.90 13.87 -7.20
CA SER A 99 3.37 12.71 -6.49
C SER A 99 2.96 11.59 -7.44
N VAL A 100 2.27 11.91 -8.54
CA VAL A 100 1.88 10.93 -9.56
C VAL A 100 3.12 10.28 -10.17
N CYS A 101 4.11 11.07 -10.58
CA CYS A 101 5.36 10.56 -11.15
C CYS A 101 6.10 9.61 -10.20
N LEU A 102 6.25 10.02 -8.94
CA LEU A 102 6.92 9.21 -7.91
C LEU A 102 6.17 7.91 -7.63
N VAL A 103 4.85 7.93 -7.57
CA VAL A 103 4.06 6.70 -7.32
C VAL A 103 4.16 5.75 -8.51
N VAL A 104 4.09 6.24 -9.74
CA VAL A 104 4.21 5.39 -10.94
C VAL A 104 5.59 4.73 -11.00
N LEU A 105 6.66 5.52 -10.91
CA LEU A 105 8.03 5.00 -10.93
C LEU A 105 8.31 4.07 -9.74
N GLY A 106 7.93 4.49 -8.54
CA GLY A 106 8.12 3.72 -7.32
C GLY A 106 7.38 2.38 -7.36
N THR A 107 6.15 2.36 -7.88
CA THR A 107 5.37 1.12 -8.02
C THR A 107 6.02 0.17 -9.03
N MET A 108 6.50 0.68 -10.17
CA MET A 108 7.21 -0.12 -11.15
C MET A 108 8.48 -0.75 -10.57
N LEU A 109 9.31 0.05 -9.89
CA LEU A 109 10.55 -0.44 -9.27
C LEU A 109 10.28 -1.45 -8.15
N HIS A 110 9.27 -1.19 -7.32
CA HIS A 110 8.89 -2.08 -6.24
C HIS A 110 8.34 -3.40 -6.76
N PHE A 111 7.28 -3.41 -7.54
CA PHE A 111 6.67 -4.67 -8.01
C PHE A 111 7.57 -5.40 -9.01
N GLY A 112 8.34 -4.65 -9.80
CA GLY A 112 9.36 -5.22 -10.68
C GLY A 112 10.45 -5.97 -9.89
N SER A 113 10.96 -5.38 -8.81
CA SER A 113 11.97 -6.05 -7.98
C SER A 113 11.40 -7.25 -7.20
N ASP A 114 10.18 -7.15 -6.69
CA ASP A 114 9.47 -8.28 -6.07
C ASP A 114 9.28 -9.45 -7.06
N ALA A 115 8.80 -9.15 -8.27
CA ALA A 115 8.61 -10.16 -9.31
C ALA A 115 9.94 -10.79 -9.72
N GLN A 116 10.98 -9.97 -9.94
CA GLN A 116 12.31 -10.44 -10.26
C GLN A 116 12.84 -11.38 -9.16
N LYS A 117 12.73 -11.00 -7.89
CA LYS A 117 13.11 -11.81 -6.73
C LYS A 117 12.35 -13.13 -6.71
N TYR A 118 11.03 -13.08 -6.79
CA TYR A 118 10.17 -14.26 -6.74
C TYR A 118 10.47 -15.25 -7.86
N PHE A 119 10.47 -14.81 -9.11
CA PHE A 119 10.69 -15.70 -10.25
C PHE A 119 12.13 -16.21 -10.32
N THR A 120 13.12 -15.40 -9.92
CA THR A 120 14.51 -15.87 -9.83
C THR A 120 14.64 -16.99 -8.80
N LEU A 121 14.14 -16.79 -7.58
CA LEU A 121 14.23 -17.78 -6.51
C LEU A 121 13.35 -19.02 -6.74
N LYS A 122 12.31 -18.91 -7.57
CA LYS A 122 11.50 -20.05 -8.01
C LYS A 122 12.31 -21.06 -8.81
N TYR A 123 13.20 -20.60 -9.69
CA TYR A 123 14.01 -21.48 -10.55
C TYR A 123 15.46 -21.68 -10.06
N LYS A 124 15.96 -20.75 -9.24
CA LYS A 124 17.31 -20.79 -8.64
C LYS A 124 17.20 -20.60 -7.12
N PRO A 125 16.76 -21.62 -6.38
CA PRO A 125 16.68 -21.55 -4.93
C PRO A 125 18.08 -21.41 -4.30
N GLY A 126 18.15 -20.84 -3.10
CA GLY A 126 19.41 -20.72 -2.34
C GLY A 126 20.32 -19.56 -2.75
N LEU A 127 19.86 -18.64 -3.61
CA LEU A 127 20.63 -17.42 -3.94
C LEU A 127 20.57 -16.35 -2.84
N ILE A 128 19.54 -16.40 -1.99
CA ILE A 128 19.40 -15.56 -0.80
C ILE A 128 19.31 -16.51 0.38
N THR A 129 20.37 -16.57 1.17
CA THR A 129 20.51 -17.44 2.35
C THR A 129 20.52 -16.68 3.66
N GLU A 130 20.63 -15.35 3.59
CA GLU A 130 20.69 -14.44 4.73
C GLU A 130 19.67 -13.31 4.54
N GLY A 131 19.22 -12.74 5.65
CA GLY A 131 18.42 -11.51 5.68
C GLY A 131 19.30 -10.28 5.87
N PHE A 132 18.69 -9.10 5.86
CA PHE A 132 19.32 -7.89 6.39
C PHE A 132 19.24 -7.88 7.92
#